data_AF-A0A6L9QNA4-F1
#
_entry.id   AF-A0A6L9QNA4-F1
#
_cell.length_a   1.000
_cell.length_b   1.000
_cell.length_c   1.000
_cell.angle_alpha   90.00
_cell.angle_beta   90.00
_cell.angle_gamma   90.00
#
_symmetry.space_group_name_H-M   'P 1'
#
loop_
_entity.id
_entity.type
_entity.pdbx_description
1 polymer ?
#
loop_
_entity_poly.entity_id
_entity_poly.type
_entity_poly.pdbx_seq_one_letter_code
_entity_poly.pdbx_strand_id
1 'polypeptide(L)'
;MAYRRSTPPLSPRLAEIVDALPIAPGMRVLEIGCGPGAAARAVAARLGGGHILAIDRSAKAVAQATAAAADEIASGRMSVRRAAVEEFALDAGEAPFDLAFAVRVGAREITL
;
A
#
# COMPACT_ATOMS: atom_id res chain seq x y z
N MET A 1 29.37 5.83 -2.05
CA MET A 1 28.95 4.45 -1.72
C MET A 1 27.71 4.55 -0.84
N ALA A 2 26.51 4.52 -1.43
CA ALA A 2 25.26 4.75 -0.69
C ALA A 2 24.85 3.48 0.07
N TYR A 3 24.66 3.60 1.37
CA TYR A 3 24.11 2.52 2.21
C TYR A 3 22.66 2.27 1.79
N ARG A 4 22.45 1.26 0.95
CA ARG A 4 21.10 0.78 0.60
C ARG A 4 20.54 0.14 1.86
N ARG A 5 19.67 0.85 2.58
CA ARG A 5 18.94 0.27 3.72
C ARG A 5 18.13 -0.91 3.19
N SER A 6 18.61 -2.13 3.41
CA SER A 6 17.82 -3.34 3.26
C SER A 6 16.58 -3.16 4.12
N THR A 7 15.41 -3.15 3.50
CA THR A 7 14.15 -3.13 4.24
C THR A 7 14.15 -4.38 5.12
N PRO A 8 13.92 -4.27 6.45
CA PRO A 8 13.85 -5.46 7.28
C PRO A 8 12.79 -6.42 6.70
N PRO A 9 13.05 -7.74 6.73
CA PRO A 9 12.09 -8.71 6.21
C PRO A 9 10.74 -8.50 6.87
N LEU A 10 9.66 -8.70 6.11
CA LEU A 10 8.30 -8.68 6.64
C LEU A 10 8.23 -9.61 7.86
N SER A 11 7.46 -9.23 8.87
CA SER A 11 7.17 -10.21 9.93
C SER A 11 6.47 -11.43 9.32
N PRO A 12 6.70 -12.65 9.84
CA PRO A 12 6.10 -13.87 9.27
C PRO A 12 4.58 -13.76 9.11
N ARG A 13 3.90 -13.22 10.14
CA ARG A 13 2.46 -12.95 10.11
C ARG A 13 2.04 -11.99 8.99
N LEU A 14 2.83 -10.97 8.69
CA LEU A 14 2.49 -10.03 7.61
C LEU A 14 2.74 -10.67 6.24
N ALA A 15 3.78 -11.48 6.10
CA ALA A 15 4.04 -12.24 4.89
C ALA A 15 2.90 -13.21 4.59
N GLU A 16 2.45 -14.00 5.57
CA GLU A 16 1.30 -14.92 5.44
C GLU A 16 0.02 -14.22 4.97
N ILE A 17 -0.27 -13.04 5.52
CA ILE A 17 -1.44 -12.25 5.11
C ILE A 17 -1.30 -11.82 3.64
N VAL A 18 -0.14 -11.29 3.25
CA VAL A 18 0.11 -10.85 1.87
C VAL A 18 0.05 -12.03 0.89
N ASP A 19 0.55 -13.20 1.28
CA ASP A 19 0.53 -14.42 0.45
C ASP A 19 -0.88 -15.01 0.29
N ALA A 20 -1.77 -14.76 1.25
CA ALA A 20 -3.17 -15.18 1.17
C ALA A 20 -4.05 -14.25 0.32
N LEU A 21 -3.58 -13.04 -0.03
CA LEU A 21 -4.34 -12.14 -0.89
C LEU A 21 -4.36 -12.68 -2.33
N PRO A 22 -5.50 -12.62 -3.05
CA PRO A 22 -5.61 -13.08 -4.43
C PRO A 22 -4.98 -12.08 -5.42
N ILE A 23 -3.69 -11.76 -5.22
CA ILE A 23 -2.96 -10.81 -6.05
C ILE A 23 -2.58 -11.46 -7.37
N ALA A 24 -3.06 -10.88 -8.46
CA ALA A 24 -2.67 -11.19 -9.82
C ALA A 24 -1.86 -10.04 -10.43
N PRO A 25 -0.94 -10.32 -11.37
CA PRO A 25 -0.25 -9.28 -12.11
C PRO A 25 -1.22 -8.33 -12.82
N GLY A 26 -0.90 -7.04 -12.84
CA GLY A 26 -1.71 -6.02 -13.51
C GLY A 26 -2.86 -5.44 -12.68
N MET A 27 -3.15 -5.99 -11.49
CA MET A 27 -4.23 -5.46 -10.64
C MET A 27 -3.95 -4.05 -10.10
N ARG A 28 -5.03 -3.32 -9.84
CA ARG A 28 -5.07 -2.10 -9.03
C ARG A 28 -5.50 -2.46 -7.62
N VAL A 29 -4.62 -2.24 -6.65
CA VAL A 29 -4.85 -2.61 -5.25
C VAL A 29 -4.90 -1.36 -4.37
N LEU A 30 -5.79 -1.36 -3.38
CA LEU A 30 -5.85 -0.36 -2.31
C LEU A 30 -5.44 -1.00 -0.98
N GLU A 31 -4.42 -0.44 -0.32
CA GLU A 31 -4.15 -0.70 1.10
C GLU A 31 -4.69 0.46 1.96
N ILE A 32 -5.55 0.14 2.91
CA ILE A 32 -6.05 1.07 3.93
C ILE A 32 -5.21 0.96 5.19
N GLY A 33 -4.78 2.10 5.74
CA GLY A 33 -3.98 2.18 6.97
C GLY A 33 -2.59 1.57 6.83
N CYS A 34 -1.83 2.01 5.83
CA CYS A 34 -0.59 1.37 5.41
C CYS A 34 0.58 1.50 6.40
N GLY A 35 0.49 2.38 7.41
CA GLY A 35 1.57 2.59 8.36
C GLY A 35 2.89 2.93 7.66
N PRO A 36 4.01 2.27 7.99
CA PRO A 36 5.29 2.47 7.29
C PRO A 36 5.37 1.89 5.86
N GLY A 37 4.30 1.29 5.33
CA GLY A 37 4.22 0.82 3.93
C GLY A 37 4.84 -0.55 3.64
N ALA A 38 5.10 -1.37 4.66
CA ALA A 38 5.73 -2.68 4.46
C ALA A 38 4.86 -3.64 3.63
N ALA A 39 3.55 -3.70 3.90
CA ALA A 39 2.63 -4.55 3.16
C ALA A 39 2.45 -4.05 1.72
N ALA A 40 2.21 -2.75 1.52
CA ALA A 40 2.11 -2.15 0.18
C ALA A 40 3.31 -2.49 -0.71
N ARG A 41 4.54 -2.38 -0.19
CA ARG A 41 5.74 -2.70 -0.97
C ARG A 41 5.84 -4.20 -1.30
N ALA A 42 5.41 -5.06 -0.38
CA ALA A 42 5.34 -6.49 -0.63
C ALA A 42 4.33 -6.83 -1.75
N VAL A 43 3.18 -6.16 -1.76
CA VAL A 43 2.18 -6.30 -2.81
C VAL A 43 2.69 -5.73 -4.13
N ALA A 44 3.31 -4.53 -4.12
CA ALA A 44 3.90 -3.91 -5.32
C ALA A 44 4.90 -4.83 -6.04
N ALA A 45 5.66 -5.63 -5.29
CA ALA A 45 6.59 -6.61 -5.85
C ALA A 45 5.89 -7.78 -6.58
N ARG A 46 4.63 -8.09 -6.23
CA ARG A 46 3.82 -9.18 -6.82
C ARG A 46 2.96 -8.72 -7.98
N LEU A 47 2.68 -7.42 -8.08
CA LEU A 47 1.77 -6.85 -9.08
C LEU A 47 2.36 -6.79 -10.50
N GLY A 48 3.67 -6.90 -10.68
CA GLY A 48 4.30 -6.76 -11.99
C GLY A 48 3.96 -5.40 -12.63
N GLY A 49 3.15 -5.39 -13.69
CA GLY A 49 2.65 -4.18 -14.36
C GLY A 49 1.44 -3.50 -13.69
N GLY A 50 1.00 -3.98 -12.53
CA GLY A 50 -0.10 -3.39 -11.74
C GLY A 50 0.33 -2.21 -10.87
N HIS A 51 -0.59 -1.74 -10.04
CA HIS A 51 -0.40 -0.57 -9.18
C HIS A 51 -1.04 -0.76 -7.81
N ILE A 52 -0.35 -0.34 -6.75
CA ILE A 52 -0.95 -0.23 -5.41
C ILE A 52 -1.00 1.21 -4.91
N LEU A 53 -2.19 1.65 -4.52
CA LEU A 53 -2.39 2.86 -3.72
C LEU A 53 -2.41 2.49 -2.24
N ALA A 54 -1.54 3.10 -1.45
CA ALA A 54 -1.49 2.95 -0.01
C ALA A 54 -1.99 4.23 0.68
N ILE A 55 -3.02 4.14 1.52
CA ILE A 55 -3.55 5.30 2.25
C ILE A 55 -3.32 5.18 3.76
N ASP A 56 -3.07 6.29 4.42
CA ASP A 56 -3.08 6.39 5.88
C ASP A 56 -3.47 7.81 6.32
N ARG A 57 -4.24 7.94 7.41
CA ARG A 57 -4.63 9.25 7.96
C ARG A 57 -3.45 10.01 8.58
N SER A 58 -2.43 9.27 9.03
CA SER A 58 -1.25 9.79 9.71
C SER A 58 -0.25 10.35 8.72
N ALA A 59 -0.02 11.66 8.77
CA ALA A 59 1.03 12.31 7.98
C ALA A 59 2.42 11.69 8.23
N LYS A 60 2.68 11.24 9.46
CA LYS A 60 3.92 10.55 9.82
C LYS A 60 4.05 9.20 9.11
N ALA A 61 2.99 8.40 9.09
CA ALA A 61 2.97 7.11 8.41
C ALA A 61 3.19 7.28 6.90
N VAL A 62 2.46 8.22 6.28
CA VAL A 62 2.62 8.57 4.86
C VAL A 62 4.05 8.97 4.53
N ALA A 63 4.67 9.84 5.32
CA ALA A 63 6.07 10.24 5.09
C ALA A 63 7.03 9.05 5.18
N GLN A 64 6.82 8.13 6.13
CA GLN A 64 7.63 6.91 6.28
C GLN A 64 7.43 5.95 5.10
N ALA A 65 6.19 5.70 4.70
CA ALA A 65 5.85 4.84 3.56
C ALA A 65 6.41 5.38 2.25
N THR A 66 6.25 6.69 1.98
CA THR A 66 6.79 7.35 0.79
C THR A 66 8.32 7.23 0.74
N ALA A 67 9.01 7.47 1.86
CA ALA A 67 10.47 7.35 1.92
C ALA A 67 10.94 5.89 1.74
N ALA A 68 10.19 4.93 2.27
CA ALA A 68 10.52 3.51 2.14
C ALA A 68 10.26 2.96 0.73
N ALA A 69 9.25 3.50 0.03
CA ALA A 69 8.79 3.02 -1.28
C ALA A 69 9.28 3.87 -2.46
N ALA A 70 10.38 4.61 -2.31
CA ALA A 70 10.84 5.56 -3.32
C ALA A 70 11.08 4.91 -4.70
N ASP A 71 11.65 3.70 -4.73
CA ASP A 71 11.93 2.97 -5.98
C ASP A 71 10.61 2.52 -6.65
N GLU A 72 9.66 2.00 -5.87
CA GLU A 72 8.37 1.53 -6.34
C GLU A 72 7.51 2.69 -6.87
N ILE A 73 7.53 3.84 -6.18
CA ILE A 73 6.86 5.08 -6.60
C ILE A 73 7.49 5.62 -7.89
N ALA A 74 8.82 5.70 -7.96
CA ALA A 74 9.51 6.17 -9.15
C ALA A 74 9.23 5.27 -10.38
N SER A 75 9.02 3.97 -10.16
CA SER A 75 8.63 3.02 -11.20
C SER A 75 7.14 3.02 -11.57
N GLY A 76 6.30 3.82 -10.87
CA GLY A 76 4.86 3.91 -11.11
C GLY A 76 4.03 2.76 -10.54
N ARG A 77 4.65 1.79 -9.85
CA ARG A 77 3.96 0.61 -9.29
C ARG A 77 3.27 0.89 -7.95
N MET A 78 3.59 2.00 -7.30
CA MET A 78 3.04 2.35 -6.01
C MET A 78 2.75 3.85 -5.90
N SER A 79 1.73 4.21 -5.14
CA SER A 79 1.47 5.58 -4.69
C SER A 79 1.07 5.59 -3.23
N VAL A 80 1.32 6.71 -2.55
CA VAL A 80 0.94 6.90 -1.14
C VAL A 80 0.12 8.18 -1.03
N ARG A 81 -1.06 8.11 -0.40
CA ARG A 81 -1.90 9.28 -0.13
C ARG A 81 -2.20 9.38 1.36
N ARG A 82 -2.25 10.62 1.84
CA ARG A 82 -2.79 10.89 3.19
C ARG A 82 -4.31 10.97 3.09
N ALA A 83 -5.01 10.00 3.65
CA ALA A 83 -6.47 9.99 3.70
C ALA A 83 -6.95 9.13 4.87
N ALA A 84 -8.03 9.55 5.52
CA ALA A 84 -8.86 8.65 6.31
C ALA A 84 -9.71 7.81 5.36
N VAL A 85 -9.99 6.55 5.69
CA VAL A 85 -10.79 5.67 4.81
C VAL A 85 -12.22 6.18 4.68
N GLU A 86 -12.76 6.77 5.74
CA GLU A 86 -14.09 7.36 5.82
C GLU A 86 -14.27 8.55 4.84
N GLU A 87 -13.16 9.19 4.45
CA GLU A 87 -13.12 10.35 3.55
C GLU A 87 -12.51 9.98 2.19
N PHE A 88 -12.10 8.72 2.00
CA PHE A 88 -11.43 8.31 0.79
C PHE A 88 -12.43 8.14 -0.35
N ALA A 89 -12.19 8.89 -1.43
CA ALA A 89 -12.89 8.74 -2.69
C ALA A 89 -11.87 8.64 -3.82
N LEU A 90 -12.27 7.96 -4.90
CA LEU A 90 -11.53 7.98 -6.16
C LEU A 90 -11.55 9.40 -6.73
N ASP A 91 -10.41 9.85 -7.27
CA ASP A 91 -10.39 11.10 -8.02
C ASP A 91 -11.17 10.93 -9.33
N ALA A 92 -11.65 12.04 -9.89
CA ALA A 92 -12.42 12.01 -11.13
C ALA A 92 -11.59 11.37 -12.26
N GLY A 93 -12.11 10.27 -12.83
CA GLY A 93 -11.45 9.50 -13.88
C GLY A 93 -10.48 8.42 -13.38
N GLU A 94 -10.35 8.21 -12.07
CA GLU A 94 -9.61 7.06 -11.56
C GLU A 94 -10.42 5.76 -11.73
N ALA A 95 -9.75 4.74 -12.27
CA ALA A 95 -10.33 3.42 -12.37
C ALA A 95 -10.50 2.80 -10.96
N PRO A 96 -11.58 2.00 -10.75
CA PRO A 96 -11.77 1.23 -9.52
C PRO A 96 -10.57 0.34 -9.16
N PHE A 97 -10.54 -0.11 -7.92
CA PHE A 97 -9.59 -1.11 -7.44
C PHE A 97 -10.16 -2.52 -7.61
N ASP A 98 -9.31 -3.46 -8.02
CA ASP A 98 -9.66 -4.87 -8.12
C ASP A 98 -9.65 -5.56 -6.74
N LEU A 99 -8.89 -5.00 -5.78
CA LEU A 99 -8.80 -5.49 -4.41
C LEU A 99 -8.54 -4.32 -3.44
N ALA A 100 -9.25 -4.30 -2.32
CA ALA A 100 -8.95 -3.44 -1.17
C ALA A 100 -8.70 -4.31 0.07
N PHE A 101 -7.69 -3.97 0.87
CA PHE A 101 -7.37 -4.69 2.12
C PHE A 101 -6.87 -3.74 3.22
N ALA A 102 -6.97 -4.20 4.47
CA ALA A 102 -6.51 -3.49 5.66
C ALA A 102 -5.90 -4.47 6.67
N VAL A 103 -4.69 -4.21 7.16
CA VAL A 103 -4.02 -5.08 8.15
C VAL A 103 -3.76 -4.32 9.45
N ARG A 104 -4.42 -4.73 10.53
CA ARG A 104 -4.31 -4.11 11.87
C ARG A 104 -4.68 -2.61 11.89
N VAL A 105 -5.77 -2.27 11.20
CA VAL A 105 -6.31 -0.91 11.18
C VAL A 105 -7.48 -0.80 12.14
N GLY A 106 -7.50 0.24 12.98
CA GLY A 106 -8.71 0.67 13.66
C GLY A 106 -9.44 1.68 12.79
N ALA A 107 -10.54 1.26 12.15
CA ALA A 107 -11.47 2.14 11.45
C ALA A 107 -12.75 2.29 12.27
N ARG A 108 -13.39 3.47 12.25
CA ARG A 108 -14.61 3.69 13.03
C ARG A 108 -15.85 3.29 12.24
N GLU A 109 -15.86 3.51 10.92
CA GLU A 109 -16.89 3.08 9.98
C GLU A 109 -16.23 2.78 8.62
N ILE A 110 -16.68 1.77 7.87
CA ILE A 110 -16.19 1.46 6.51
C ILE A 110 -17.40 1.19 5.62
N THR A 111 -17.57 1.99 4.57
CA THR A 111 -18.55 1.75 3.50
C THR A 111 -17.77 1.61 2.20
N LEU A 112 -17.83 0.43 1.57
CA LEU A 112 -17.14 0.11 0.30
C LEU A 112 -18.10 0.25 -0.88
#